data_AF-A0AAQ4F6X4-F1
#
_entry.id   AF-A0AAQ4F6X4-F1
#
_cell.length_a   1.000
_cell.length_b   1.000
_cell.length_c   1.000
_cell.angle_alpha   90.00
_cell.angle_beta   90.00
_cell.angle_gamma   90.00
#
_symmetry.space_group_name_H-M   'P 1'
#
loop_
_entity.id
_entity.type
_entity.pdbx_description
1 polymer ?
#
loop_
_entity_poly.entity_id
_entity_poly.type
_entity_poly.pdbx_seq_one_letter_code
_entity_poly.pdbx_strand_id
1 'polypeptide(L)'
;MESFFGPDTEELWLPPEAAEGNVEYKLKLVSPSQSRLEHLVTQMKWRLREGQGEAIYEIGVEDGGLLVGLSQTEMAASLATLECMATKLGASLTVLRERTTGNARKAAEVLVRKVPEDQQSIEIRVAVLGSVDVGKSTVLGVLTQGELDNGRGSARLNLFRHLHEIQTGHTSSISREILGFTSQGQPVTYGRCRSPEELCERSAKLITFIDLAGHHKYLRTTVFGLTGHSPHFVMLVVNASGGLTGTGRDHLLLALALQVPLAIVVNKVDTVGSATLAKTLAQLHSLLKGPGCKKLPLEVLSEDDALTAAARVREGSVVPVFLVSCVHGDGLRLLYTFLNVLPPGHGPKERDGLMRLAPEFQARTALCQYTAANKLIDGESCYG
;
A
#
# COMPACT_ATOMS: atom_id res chain seq x y z
N MET A 1 -16.57 37.39 -18.85
CA MET A 1 -17.09 36.18 -18.17
C MET A 1 -15.87 35.42 -17.64
N GLU A 2 -15.04 36.01 -16.79
CA GLU A 2 -15.25 36.18 -15.34
C GLU A 2 -15.68 34.87 -14.62
N SER A 3 -14.64 34.17 -14.14
CA SER A 3 -14.54 33.43 -12.86
C SER A 3 -15.81 32.78 -12.27
N PHE A 4 -15.88 31.44 -12.35
CA PHE A 4 -16.84 30.63 -11.58
C PHE A 4 -16.27 29.33 -10.99
N PHE A 5 -14.96 29.24 -10.79
CA PHE A 5 -14.36 28.21 -9.95
C PHE A 5 -13.44 28.89 -8.95
N GLY A 6 -13.98 29.15 -7.75
CA GLY A 6 -13.18 29.55 -6.60
C GLY A 6 -12.29 28.39 -6.15
N PRO A 7 -11.14 28.65 -5.53
CA PRO A 7 -10.40 27.63 -4.82
C PRO A 7 -11.14 27.32 -3.50
N ASP A 8 -11.00 26.09 -3.00
CA ASP A 8 -11.23 25.68 -1.58
C ASP A 8 -12.60 25.13 -1.13
N THR A 9 -13.47 24.57 -1.99
CA THR A 9 -14.67 23.84 -1.53
C THR A 9 -14.62 22.30 -1.60
N GLU A 10 -13.62 21.70 -2.25
CA GLU A 10 -13.52 20.22 -2.34
C GLU A 10 -12.82 19.56 -1.13
N GLU A 11 -12.20 20.31 -0.22
CA GLU A 11 -11.46 19.73 0.92
C GLU A 11 -12.32 19.38 2.15
N LEU A 12 -13.59 19.81 2.16
CA LEU A 12 -14.50 19.65 3.32
C LEU A 12 -15.45 18.44 3.21
N TRP A 13 -15.34 17.66 2.13
CA TRP A 13 -16.23 16.53 1.88
C TRP A 13 -15.45 15.24 1.64
N LEU A 14 -15.77 14.22 2.45
CA LEU A 14 -15.41 12.83 2.20
C LEU A 14 -16.54 12.14 1.41
N PRO A 15 -16.26 11.04 0.71
CA PRO A 15 -17.33 10.21 0.14
C PRO A 15 -18.29 9.76 1.27
N PRO A 16 -19.58 9.55 0.99
CA PRO A 16 -20.53 9.12 2.00
C PRO A 16 -20.11 7.79 2.62
N GLU A 17 -20.42 7.61 3.90
CA GLU A 17 -20.07 6.39 4.63
C GLU A 17 -20.67 5.16 3.93
N ALA A 18 -19.82 4.15 3.67
CA ALA A 18 -20.27 2.87 3.19
C ALA A 18 -20.85 2.05 4.36
N ALA A 19 -22.04 1.48 4.15
CA ALA A 19 -22.69 0.61 5.14
C ALA A 19 -21.85 -0.65 5.44
N GLU A 20 -21.06 -1.10 4.46
CA GLU A 20 -20.12 -2.23 4.56
C GLU A 20 -18.68 -1.72 4.44
N GLY A 21 -17.75 -2.37 5.13
CA GLY A 21 -16.32 -2.09 5.07
C GLY A 21 -15.71 -1.70 6.41
N ASN A 22 -14.43 -1.38 6.40
CA ASN A 22 -13.67 -1.15 7.62
C ASN A 22 -13.54 0.32 8.04
N VAL A 23 -14.31 1.21 7.41
CA VAL A 23 -14.31 2.65 7.68
C VAL A 23 -15.62 3.05 8.35
N GLU A 24 -15.55 3.85 9.41
CA GLU A 24 -16.71 4.30 10.18
C GLU A 24 -16.63 5.81 10.45
N TYR A 25 -17.72 6.54 10.20
CA TYR A 25 -17.80 7.98 10.42
C TYR A 25 -18.55 8.27 11.71
N LYS A 26 -18.01 9.16 12.55
CA LYS A 26 -18.68 9.62 13.76
C LYS A 26 -18.45 11.10 14.01
N LEU A 27 -19.54 11.85 14.10
CA LEU A 27 -19.46 13.27 14.43
C LEU A 27 -18.82 13.48 15.81
N LYS A 28 -19.33 12.81 16.85
CA LYS A 28 -18.82 12.92 18.23
C LYS A 28 -19.08 11.67 19.06
N LEU A 29 -18.15 11.36 19.96
CA LEU A 29 -18.23 10.23 20.90
C LEU A 29 -18.01 10.72 22.34
N VAL A 30 -18.74 11.75 22.75
CA VAL A 30 -18.59 12.34 24.08
C VAL A 30 -19.48 11.60 25.09
N SER A 31 -18.86 10.97 26.09
CA SER A 31 -19.50 10.37 27.27
C SER A 31 -20.78 9.56 26.97
N PRO A 32 -20.70 8.48 26.17
CA PRO A 32 -21.86 7.62 25.90
C PRO A 32 -22.36 6.92 27.17
N SER A 33 -23.66 6.64 27.22
CA SER A 33 -24.23 5.74 28.25
C SER A 33 -23.60 4.35 28.16
N GLN A 34 -23.66 3.55 29.23
CA GLN A 34 -23.12 2.18 29.21
C GLN A 34 -23.71 1.32 28.09
N SER A 35 -25.02 1.37 27.88
CA SER A 35 -25.69 0.67 26.78
C SER A 35 -25.23 1.15 25.40
N ARG A 36 -25.03 2.46 25.23
CA ARG A 36 -24.51 3.01 23.96
C ARG A 36 -23.06 2.60 23.74
N LEU A 37 -22.24 2.58 24.78
CA LEU A 37 -20.85 2.13 24.72
C LEU A 37 -20.76 0.67 24.30
N GLU A 38 -21.63 -0.21 24.82
CA GLU A 38 -21.69 -1.63 24.41
C GLU A 38 -22.07 -1.80 22.94
N HIS A 39 -23.02 -1.02 22.44
CA HIS A 39 -23.35 -1.01 21.01
C HIS A 39 -22.17 -0.53 20.16
N LEU A 40 -21.48 0.54 20.58
CA LEU A 40 -20.31 1.06 19.87
C LEU A 40 -19.16 0.03 19.84
N VAL A 41 -18.92 -0.67 20.96
CA VAL A 41 -17.92 -1.76 21.02
C VAL A 41 -18.28 -2.90 20.06
N THR A 42 -19.56 -3.25 19.97
CA THR A 42 -20.04 -4.30 19.06
C THR A 42 -19.87 -3.89 17.59
N GLN A 43 -20.16 -2.62 17.27
CA GLN A 43 -19.91 -2.03 15.95
C GLN A 43 -18.41 -2.05 15.61
N MET A 44 -17.55 -1.66 16.55
CA MET A 44 -16.10 -1.69 16.35
C MET A 44 -15.58 -3.10 16.10
N LYS A 45 -16.10 -4.08 16.83
CA LYS A 45 -15.79 -5.50 16.59
C LYS A 45 -16.19 -5.94 15.18
N TRP A 46 -17.30 -5.44 14.65
CA TRP A 46 -17.75 -5.74 13.30
C TRP A 46 -16.85 -5.11 12.24
N ARG A 47 -16.56 -3.80 12.33
CA ARG A 47 -15.65 -3.09 11.41
C ARG A 47 -14.24 -3.69 11.41
N LEU A 48 -13.72 -4.09 12.58
CA LEU A 48 -12.44 -4.79 12.69
C LEU A 48 -12.45 -6.15 11.99
N ARG A 49 -13.57 -6.87 11.99
CA ARG A 49 -13.68 -8.15 11.27
C ARG A 49 -13.70 -7.94 9.77
N GLU A 50 -14.47 -6.97 9.29
CA GLU A 50 -14.53 -6.63 7.86
C GLU A 50 -13.17 -6.16 7.31
N GLY A 51 -12.39 -5.46 8.13
CA GLY A 51 -11.04 -5.03 7.78
C GLY A 51 -9.93 -6.00 8.17
N GLN A 52 -10.24 -7.27 8.47
CA GLN A 52 -9.27 -8.31 8.84
C GLN A 52 -8.30 -7.90 9.95
N GLY A 53 -8.78 -7.15 10.94
CA GLY A 53 -8.01 -6.65 12.09
C GLY A 53 -7.68 -5.16 12.05
N GLU A 54 -8.03 -4.43 10.98
CA GLU A 54 -7.85 -2.97 10.89
C GLU A 54 -9.18 -2.25 10.64
N ALA A 55 -9.48 -1.21 11.41
CA ALA A 55 -10.62 -0.33 11.19
C ALA A 55 -10.17 1.14 11.22
N ILE A 56 -10.74 1.97 10.36
CA ILE A 56 -10.47 3.41 10.29
C ILE A 56 -11.71 4.15 10.80
N TYR A 57 -11.50 5.05 11.76
CA TYR A 57 -12.53 5.91 12.32
C TYR A 57 -12.27 7.35 11.93
N GLU A 58 -13.23 7.98 11.27
CA GLU A 58 -13.21 9.41 10.97
C GLU A 58 -14.05 10.15 12.03
N ILE A 59 -13.37 10.85 12.94
CA ILE A 59 -13.99 11.59 14.04
C ILE A 59 -14.15 13.06 13.67
N GLY A 60 -15.33 13.63 13.91
CA GLY A 60 -15.68 14.99 13.50
C GLY A 60 -16.24 15.06 12.08
N VAL A 61 -16.67 13.93 11.53
CA VAL A 61 -17.28 13.78 10.21
C VAL A 61 -18.71 13.28 10.38
N GLU A 62 -19.66 13.87 9.66
CA GLU A 62 -21.04 13.35 9.58
C GLU A 62 -21.13 12.16 8.62
N ASP A 63 -22.16 11.32 8.78
CA ASP A 63 -22.36 10.12 7.94
C ASP A 63 -22.42 10.43 6.43
N GLY A 64 -22.83 11.65 6.07
CA GLY A 64 -22.82 12.16 4.69
C GLY A 64 -21.44 12.59 4.16
N GLY A 65 -20.38 12.47 4.96
CA GLY A 65 -19.00 12.83 4.62
C GLY A 65 -18.63 14.29 4.91
N LEU A 66 -19.52 15.10 5.49
CA LEU A 66 -19.24 16.50 5.81
C LEU A 66 -18.27 16.63 6.99
N LEU A 67 -17.14 17.30 6.78
CA LEU A 67 -16.15 17.63 7.81
C LEU A 67 -16.63 18.83 8.65
N VAL A 68 -17.38 18.54 9.72
CA VAL A 68 -17.85 19.56 10.68
C VAL A 68 -16.71 19.96 11.65
N GLY A 69 -15.94 18.97 12.08
CA GLY A 69 -14.89 19.10 13.08
C GLY A 69 -15.42 19.31 14.51
N LEU A 70 -14.58 19.01 15.48
CA LEU A 70 -14.82 19.13 16.92
C LEU A 70 -13.91 20.16 17.58
N SER A 71 -14.34 20.68 18.72
CA SER A 71 -13.44 21.44 19.61
C SER A 71 -12.38 20.51 20.22
N GLN A 72 -11.29 21.07 20.75
CA GLN A 72 -10.20 20.28 21.31
C GLN A 72 -10.62 19.43 22.52
N THR A 73 -11.56 19.92 23.34
CA THR A 73 -12.13 19.18 24.47
C THR A 73 -13.01 18.03 24.02
N GLU A 74 -13.87 18.26 23.02
CA GLU A 74 -14.73 17.23 22.43
C GLU A 74 -13.93 16.16 21.69
N MET A 75 -12.86 16.55 21.01
CA MET A 75 -11.94 15.63 20.34
C MET A 75 -11.25 14.72 21.37
N ALA A 76 -10.68 15.29 22.42
CA ALA A 76 -10.03 14.52 23.49
C ALA A 76 -11.00 13.53 24.16
N ALA A 77 -12.24 13.98 24.45
CA ALA A 77 -13.27 13.10 25.02
C ALA A 77 -13.71 11.98 24.05
N SER A 78 -13.77 12.27 22.76
CA SER A 78 -14.11 11.29 21.72
C SER A 78 -13.00 10.25 21.54
N LEU A 79 -11.73 10.68 21.53
CA LEU A 79 -10.57 9.79 21.47
C LEU A 79 -10.47 8.91 22.72
N ALA A 80 -10.70 9.46 23.92
CA ALA A 80 -10.73 8.68 25.15
C ALA A 80 -11.83 7.59 25.14
N THR A 81 -12.98 7.91 24.54
CA THR A 81 -14.08 6.94 24.36
C THR A 81 -13.69 5.84 23.37
N LEU A 82 -13.07 6.19 22.23
CA LEU A 82 -12.53 5.20 21.29
C LEU A 82 -11.45 4.32 21.92
N GLU A 83 -10.57 4.90 22.73
CA GLU A 83 -9.52 4.15 23.43
C GLU A 83 -10.12 3.16 24.44
N CYS A 84 -11.18 3.56 25.16
CA CYS A 84 -11.93 2.66 26.03
C CYS A 84 -12.57 1.51 25.24
N MET A 85 -13.17 1.81 24.08
CA MET A 85 -13.74 0.79 23.19
C MET A 85 -12.66 -0.18 22.67
N ALA A 86 -11.52 0.35 22.23
CA ALA A 86 -10.40 -0.43 21.72
C ALA A 86 -9.82 -1.33 22.82
N THR A 87 -9.63 -0.80 24.03
CA THR A 87 -9.09 -1.55 25.19
C THR A 87 -10.03 -2.72 25.56
N LYS A 88 -11.35 -2.52 25.53
CA LYS A 88 -12.33 -3.60 25.76
C LYS A 88 -12.21 -4.75 24.74
N LEU A 89 -11.74 -4.46 23.53
CA LEU A 89 -11.53 -5.46 22.48
C LEU A 89 -10.10 -6.00 22.43
N GLY A 90 -9.16 -5.45 23.22
CA GLY A 90 -7.73 -5.73 23.11
C GLY A 90 -7.11 -5.15 21.83
N ALA A 91 -7.68 -4.07 21.32
CA ALA A 91 -7.19 -3.35 20.14
C ALA A 91 -6.31 -2.17 20.53
N SER A 92 -5.41 -1.78 19.63
CA SER A 92 -4.57 -0.59 19.71
C SER A 92 -5.13 0.54 18.87
N LEU A 93 -4.93 1.79 19.31
CA LEU A 93 -5.40 2.99 18.65
C LEU A 93 -4.21 3.86 18.25
N THR A 94 -4.20 4.32 17.00
CA THR A 94 -3.17 5.20 16.44
C THR A 94 -3.85 6.30 15.63
N VAL A 95 -3.62 7.57 15.97
CA VAL A 95 -4.12 8.70 15.18
C VAL A 95 -3.26 8.83 13.92
N LEU A 96 -3.86 8.75 12.74
CA LEU A 96 -3.17 8.85 11.46
C LEU A 96 -2.94 10.30 11.06
N ARG A 97 -3.98 11.14 11.18
CA ARG A 97 -3.90 12.58 10.90
C ARG A 97 -5.00 13.37 11.58
N GLU A 98 -4.78 14.68 11.73
CA GLU A 98 -5.76 15.66 12.17
C GLU A 98 -5.95 16.72 11.09
N ARG A 99 -7.20 16.92 10.64
CA ARG A 99 -7.58 17.98 9.70
C ARG A 99 -8.19 19.14 10.47
N THR A 100 -7.72 20.36 10.19
CA THR A 100 -8.32 21.57 10.79
C THR A 100 -9.33 22.16 9.80
N THR A 101 -10.56 22.37 10.23
CA THR A 101 -11.59 23.07 9.45
C THR A 101 -11.50 24.58 9.70
N GLY A 102 -12.04 25.39 8.78
CA GLY A 102 -11.93 26.86 8.82
C GLY A 102 -12.42 27.54 10.10
N ASN A 103 -13.14 26.83 10.97
CA ASN A 103 -13.64 27.32 12.25
C ASN A 103 -12.74 26.93 13.45
N ALA A 104 -11.45 26.63 13.23
CA ALA A 104 -10.50 26.14 14.25
C ALA A 104 -10.97 24.85 14.96
N ARG A 105 -11.84 24.09 14.31
CA ARG A 105 -12.27 22.76 14.75
C ARG A 105 -11.42 21.71 14.07
N LYS A 106 -11.28 20.55 14.71
CA LYS A 106 -10.45 19.45 14.20
C LYS A 106 -11.29 18.23 13.90
N ALA A 107 -11.00 17.57 12.79
CA ALA A 107 -11.41 16.20 12.51
C ALA A 107 -10.18 15.29 12.58
N ALA A 108 -10.34 14.04 13.01
CA ALA A 108 -9.23 13.12 13.17
C ALA A 108 -9.53 11.79 12.50
N GLU A 109 -8.55 11.29 11.74
CA GLU A 109 -8.59 9.95 11.16
C GLU A 109 -7.78 9.02 12.08
N VAL A 110 -8.42 7.96 12.57
CA VAL A 110 -7.89 7.10 13.62
C VAL A 110 -7.87 5.66 13.16
N LEU A 111 -6.71 5.03 13.15
CA LEU A 111 -6.54 3.61 12.89
C LEU A 111 -6.69 2.82 14.19
N VAL A 112 -7.60 1.86 14.18
CA VAL A 112 -7.79 0.88 15.24
C VAL A 112 -7.32 -0.47 14.71
N ARG A 113 -6.33 -1.06 15.38
CA ARG A 113 -5.72 -2.34 14.97
C ARG A 113 -5.90 -3.37 16.08
N LYS A 114 -6.55 -4.49 15.76
CA LYS A 114 -6.63 -5.69 16.58
C LYS A 114 -6.03 -6.86 15.82
N VAL A 115 -4.97 -7.44 16.36
CA VAL A 115 -4.44 -8.70 15.84
C VAL A 115 -5.50 -9.80 16.10
N PRO A 116 -5.97 -10.53 15.08
CA PRO A 116 -6.95 -11.61 15.26
C PRO A 116 -6.42 -12.69 16.22
N GLU A 117 -7.28 -13.27 17.07
CA GLU A 117 -6.86 -14.30 18.04
C GLU A 117 -6.29 -15.57 17.35
N ASP A 118 -6.63 -15.79 16.09
CA ASP A 118 -6.17 -16.92 15.27
C ASP A 118 -4.85 -16.65 14.51
N GLN A 119 -4.28 -15.44 14.61
CA GLN A 119 -3.10 -15.02 13.83
C GLN A 119 -2.14 -14.23 14.72
N GLN A 120 -0.83 -14.37 14.50
CA GLN A 120 0.17 -13.58 15.25
C GLN A 120 0.32 -12.16 14.69
N SER A 121 -0.02 -11.92 13.42
CA SER A 121 0.08 -10.62 12.76
C SER A 121 -0.76 -10.57 11.48
N ILE A 122 -1.06 -9.36 11.01
CA ILE A 122 -1.76 -9.12 9.74
C ILE A 122 -0.73 -9.14 8.60
N GLU A 123 -0.77 -10.14 7.71
CA GLU A 123 0.23 -10.30 6.64
C GLU A 123 -0.25 -9.75 5.28
N ILE A 124 0.57 -8.92 4.64
CA ILE A 124 0.36 -8.38 3.30
C ILE A 124 1.52 -8.77 2.39
N ARG A 125 1.22 -9.53 1.33
CA ARG A 125 2.18 -9.84 0.26
C ARG A 125 2.24 -8.72 -0.80
N VAL A 126 3.44 -8.19 -1.03
CA VAL A 126 3.72 -7.16 -2.05
C VAL A 126 4.73 -7.69 -3.05
N ALA A 127 4.39 -7.71 -4.33
CA ALA A 127 5.34 -8.08 -5.38
C ALA A 127 6.11 -6.86 -5.88
N VAL A 128 7.44 -6.98 -5.98
CA VAL A 128 8.30 -5.91 -6.48
C VAL A 128 8.66 -6.19 -7.93
N LEU A 129 8.25 -5.28 -8.82
CA LEU A 129 8.48 -5.35 -10.25
C LEU A 129 9.34 -4.17 -10.71
N GLY A 130 9.92 -4.28 -11.90
CA GLY A 130 10.72 -3.20 -12.50
C GLY A 130 11.81 -3.72 -13.40
N SER A 131 12.38 -2.82 -14.20
CA SER A 131 13.44 -3.18 -15.16
C SER A 131 14.75 -3.59 -14.47
N VAL A 132 15.76 -3.89 -15.26
CA VAL A 132 17.13 -4.12 -14.77
C VAL A 132 17.68 -2.77 -14.28
N ASP A 133 18.50 -2.78 -13.22
CA ASP A 133 19.21 -1.61 -12.67
C ASP A 133 18.37 -0.42 -12.17
N VAL A 134 17.05 -0.58 -12.05
CA VAL A 134 16.17 0.41 -11.37
C VAL A 134 16.36 0.43 -9.84
N GLY A 135 17.03 -0.59 -9.29
CA GLY A 135 17.31 -0.70 -7.85
C GLY A 135 16.22 -1.39 -7.03
N LYS A 136 15.48 -2.37 -7.58
CA LYS A 136 14.47 -3.17 -6.84
C LYS A 136 15.02 -3.75 -5.54
N SER A 137 16.08 -4.55 -5.64
CA SER A 137 16.73 -5.18 -4.49
C SER A 137 17.43 -4.15 -3.59
N THR A 138 17.83 -3.00 -4.12
CA THR A 138 18.34 -1.89 -3.28
C THR A 138 17.24 -1.28 -2.43
N VAL A 139 16.08 -0.96 -3.02
CA VAL A 139 14.91 -0.43 -2.29
C VAL A 139 14.47 -1.43 -1.21
N LEU A 140 14.39 -2.71 -1.57
CA LEU A 140 14.05 -3.78 -0.61
C LEU A 140 15.06 -3.87 0.54
N GLY A 141 16.37 -3.84 0.23
CA GLY A 141 17.41 -3.93 1.24
C GLY A 141 17.36 -2.76 2.22
N VAL A 142 17.15 -1.54 1.71
CA VAL A 142 16.98 -0.35 2.55
C VAL A 142 15.72 -0.47 3.41
N LEU A 143 14.59 -0.91 2.84
CA LEU A 143 13.34 -1.04 3.56
C LEU A 143 13.40 -2.10 4.67
N THR A 144 14.02 -3.25 4.41
CA THR A 144 14.02 -4.39 5.34
C THR A 144 15.15 -4.36 6.36
N GLN A 145 16.30 -3.78 6.02
CA GLN A 145 17.43 -3.63 6.96
C GLN A 145 17.30 -2.34 7.78
N GLY A 146 16.77 -1.26 7.17
CA GLY A 146 16.68 0.06 7.78
C GLY A 146 17.96 0.89 7.68
N GLU A 147 18.90 0.49 6.82
CA GLU A 147 20.14 1.22 6.52
C GLU A 147 20.11 1.76 5.10
N LEU A 148 20.65 2.97 4.89
CA LEU A 148 20.72 3.60 3.58
C LEU A 148 21.80 2.94 2.70
N ASP A 149 21.59 3.00 1.39
CA ASP A 149 22.57 2.48 0.43
C ASP A 149 23.73 3.46 0.25
N ASN A 150 24.95 2.95 0.11
CA ASN A 150 26.14 3.78 -0.13
C ASN A 150 26.31 4.22 -1.60
N GLY A 151 25.28 4.03 -2.43
CA GLY A 151 25.29 4.30 -3.88
C GLY A 151 26.09 3.27 -4.70
N ARG A 152 26.73 2.29 -4.04
CA ARG A 152 27.43 1.16 -4.67
C ARG A 152 26.67 -0.15 -4.52
N GLY A 153 25.44 -0.11 -3.99
CA GLY A 153 24.61 -1.29 -3.79
C GLY A 153 25.02 -2.13 -2.58
N SER A 154 25.46 -1.52 -1.48
CA SER A 154 25.66 -2.22 -0.20
C SER A 154 24.36 -2.87 0.29
N ALA A 155 23.22 -2.19 0.13
CA ALA A 155 21.94 -2.67 0.64
C ALA A 155 21.46 -3.95 -0.07
N ARG A 156 21.76 -4.12 -1.36
CA ARG A 156 21.35 -5.31 -2.12
C ARG A 156 22.22 -6.55 -1.85
N LEU A 157 23.45 -6.38 -1.35
CA LEU A 157 24.34 -7.51 -1.03
C LEU A 157 23.75 -8.39 0.07
N ASN A 158 23.02 -7.77 1.01
CA ASN A 158 22.32 -8.48 2.09
C ASN A 158 21.16 -9.36 1.58
N LEU A 159 20.72 -9.18 0.34
CA LEU A 159 19.61 -9.93 -0.27
C LEU A 159 20.07 -11.06 -1.19
N PHE A 160 21.33 -11.03 -1.65
CA PHE A 160 21.83 -12.04 -2.58
C PHE A 160 22.09 -13.35 -1.84
N ARG A 161 21.51 -14.44 -2.38
CA ARG A 161 21.59 -15.78 -1.77
C ARG A 161 22.54 -16.69 -2.53
N HIS A 162 22.85 -16.37 -3.78
CA HIS A 162 23.70 -17.20 -4.63
C HIS A 162 24.98 -16.48 -5.05
N LEU A 163 26.06 -17.25 -5.19
CA LEU A 163 27.38 -16.73 -5.55
C LEU A 163 27.37 -15.99 -6.90
N HIS A 164 26.63 -16.49 -7.88
CA HIS A 164 26.53 -15.83 -9.19
C HIS A 164 25.78 -14.49 -9.13
N GLU A 165 24.90 -14.26 -8.15
CA GLU A 165 24.25 -12.95 -7.94
C GLU A 165 25.25 -11.94 -7.38
N ILE A 166 26.16 -12.38 -6.50
CA ILE A 166 27.24 -11.55 -5.96
C ILE A 166 28.24 -11.21 -7.07
N GLN A 167 28.57 -12.19 -7.92
CA GLN A 167 29.53 -12.00 -9.03
C GLN A 167 28.98 -11.13 -10.16
N THR A 168 27.72 -11.33 -10.54
CA THR A 168 27.08 -10.58 -11.65
C THR A 168 26.43 -9.28 -11.20
N GLY A 169 26.09 -9.15 -9.92
CA GLY A 169 25.31 -8.04 -9.38
C GLY A 169 23.83 -8.07 -9.78
N HIS A 170 23.32 -9.21 -10.28
CA HIS A 170 21.95 -9.37 -10.75
C HIS A 170 21.18 -10.43 -9.96
N THR A 171 19.93 -10.11 -9.60
CA THR A 171 18.99 -11.03 -8.96
C THR A 171 18.48 -12.05 -9.98
N SER A 172 18.62 -13.33 -9.64
CA SER A 172 18.33 -14.46 -10.53
C SER A 172 17.17 -15.34 -10.05
N SER A 173 16.79 -15.23 -8.78
CA SER A 173 15.76 -16.03 -8.13
C SER A 173 14.68 -15.16 -7.48
N ILE A 174 13.53 -15.78 -7.18
CA ILE A 174 12.47 -15.12 -6.40
C ILE A 174 12.88 -15.18 -4.93
N SER A 175 13.15 -14.03 -4.31
CA SER A 175 13.42 -13.93 -2.88
C SER A 175 12.21 -13.37 -2.14
N ARG A 176 12.14 -13.68 -0.84
CA ARG A 176 11.10 -13.16 0.07
C ARG A 176 11.78 -12.44 1.21
N GLU A 177 11.35 -11.20 1.42
CA GLU A 177 11.87 -10.33 2.46
C GLU A 177 10.72 -9.79 3.30
N ILE A 178 10.91 -9.65 4.60
CA ILE A 178 9.84 -9.29 5.54
C ILE A 178 10.15 -7.93 6.15
N LEU A 179 9.13 -7.08 6.21
CA LEU A 179 9.12 -5.82 6.95
C LEU A 179 7.98 -5.85 7.96
N GLY A 180 8.29 -5.55 9.21
CA GLY A 180 7.29 -5.46 10.27
C GLY A 180 6.85 -4.04 10.57
N PHE A 181 5.65 -3.90 11.11
CA PHE A 181 5.16 -2.67 11.73
C PHE A 181 4.59 -2.97 13.11
N THR A 182 4.93 -2.14 14.08
CA THR A 182 4.32 -2.19 15.41
C THR A 182 2.86 -1.75 15.36
N SER A 183 2.10 -1.96 16.44
CA SER A 183 0.76 -1.39 16.61
C SER A 183 0.73 0.14 16.47
N GLN A 184 1.83 0.80 16.84
CA GLN A 184 2.02 2.24 16.74
C GLN A 184 2.49 2.72 15.35
N GLY A 185 2.60 1.81 14.37
CA GLY A 185 2.99 2.14 13.00
C GLY A 185 4.49 2.38 12.77
N GLN A 186 5.34 2.04 13.74
CA GLN A 186 6.79 2.14 13.57
C GLN A 186 7.36 0.93 12.83
N PRO A 187 8.28 1.11 11.88
CA PRO A 187 8.88 -0.01 11.14
C PRO A 187 9.81 -0.84 12.04
N VAL A 188 9.70 -2.16 11.91
CA VAL A 188 10.54 -3.18 12.54
C VAL A 188 11.33 -3.86 11.43
N THR A 189 12.65 -3.65 11.46
CA THR A 189 13.60 -4.10 10.43
C THR A 189 14.59 -5.11 11.00
N TYR A 190 15.29 -5.84 10.13
CA TYR A 190 16.36 -6.77 10.52
C TYR A 190 17.54 -6.08 11.23
N GLY A 191 17.74 -4.77 11.03
CA GLY A 191 18.72 -4.02 11.83
C GLY A 191 18.40 -3.99 13.33
N ARG A 192 17.13 -4.17 13.71
CA ARG A 192 16.66 -4.16 15.11
C ARG A 192 16.33 -5.56 15.66
N CYS A 193 16.21 -6.57 14.80
CA CYS A 193 15.79 -7.94 15.14
C CYS A 193 16.80 -8.94 14.58
N ARG A 194 17.25 -9.89 15.41
CA ARG A 194 18.29 -10.85 14.97
C ARG A 194 17.73 -12.02 14.17
N SER A 195 16.45 -12.32 14.33
CA SER A 195 15.77 -13.42 13.65
C SER A 195 14.42 -12.99 13.07
N PRO A 196 13.95 -13.66 12.00
CA PRO A 196 12.64 -13.39 11.42
C PRO A 196 11.49 -13.73 12.37
N GLU A 197 11.67 -14.69 13.29
CA GLU A 197 10.66 -15.03 14.30
C GLU A 197 10.45 -13.88 15.28
N GLU A 198 11.53 -13.26 15.76
CA GLU A 198 11.46 -12.09 16.64
C GLU A 198 10.78 -10.90 15.94
N LEU A 199 11.01 -10.74 14.64
CA LEU A 199 10.34 -9.71 13.84
C LEU A 199 8.83 -9.97 13.78
N CYS A 200 8.41 -11.22 13.55
CA CYS A 200 7.00 -11.61 13.55
C CYS A 200 6.32 -11.38 14.90
N GLU A 201 6.98 -11.69 16.01
CA GLU A 201 6.43 -11.53 17.36
C GLU A 201 6.25 -10.05 17.76
N ARG A 202 7.16 -9.18 17.37
CA ARG A 202 7.11 -7.74 17.71
C ARG A 202 6.21 -6.92 16.78
N SER A 203 5.76 -7.51 15.67
CA SER A 203 5.03 -6.80 14.63
C SER A 203 3.55 -7.10 14.70
N ALA A 204 2.73 -6.05 14.75
CA ALA A 204 1.28 -6.18 14.61
C ALA A 204 0.86 -6.41 13.14
N LYS A 205 1.68 -5.94 12.21
CA LYS A 205 1.48 -6.06 10.76
C LYS A 205 2.77 -6.44 10.08
N LEU A 206 2.71 -7.38 9.15
CA LEU A 206 3.83 -7.88 8.37
C LEU A 206 3.62 -7.61 6.89
N ILE A 207 4.66 -7.15 6.23
CA ILE A 207 4.70 -7.00 4.78
C ILE A 207 5.76 -7.95 4.23
N THR A 208 5.29 -8.93 3.48
CA THR A 208 6.14 -9.90 2.80
C THR A 208 6.36 -9.44 1.37
N PHE A 209 7.55 -8.93 1.09
CA PHE A 209 7.97 -8.58 -0.24
C PHE A 209 8.38 -9.82 -1.04
N ILE A 210 8.00 -9.85 -2.31
CA ILE A 210 8.40 -10.88 -3.27
C ILE A 210 9.25 -10.16 -4.33
N ASP A 211 10.58 -10.31 -4.25
CA ASP A 211 11.49 -9.75 -5.26
C ASP A 211 11.39 -10.60 -6.53
N LEU A 212 10.96 -9.98 -7.63
CA LEU A 212 10.84 -10.65 -8.92
C LEU A 212 11.95 -10.18 -9.85
N ALA A 213 12.51 -11.12 -10.62
CA ALA A 213 13.62 -10.85 -11.52
C ALA A 213 13.21 -9.82 -12.60
N GLY A 214 14.04 -8.79 -12.79
CA GLY A 214 13.74 -7.67 -13.69
C GLY A 214 14.14 -7.86 -15.16
N HIS A 215 14.83 -8.96 -15.46
CA HIS A 215 15.38 -9.22 -16.79
C HIS A 215 14.38 -9.98 -17.65
N HIS A 216 14.25 -9.59 -18.93
CA HIS A 216 13.26 -10.13 -19.88
C HIS A 216 13.28 -11.67 -20.01
N LYS A 217 14.46 -12.30 -19.89
CA LYS A 217 14.61 -13.78 -19.87
C LYS A 217 13.84 -14.47 -18.73
N TYR A 218 13.54 -13.75 -17.64
CA TYR A 218 12.87 -14.29 -16.46
C TYR A 218 11.40 -13.87 -16.37
N LEU A 219 10.81 -13.34 -17.44
CA LEU A 219 9.41 -12.92 -17.44
C LEU A 219 8.45 -14.07 -17.12
N ARG A 220 8.76 -15.30 -17.54
CA ARG A 220 8.01 -16.51 -17.14
C ARG A 220 8.04 -16.73 -15.63
N THR A 221 9.19 -16.52 -15.01
CA THR A 221 9.37 -16.60 -13.55
C THR A 221 8.59 -15.49 -12.84
N THR A 222 8.56 -14.29 -13.40
CA THR A 222 7.76 -13.16 -12.90
C THR A 222 6.26 -13.45 -12.96
N VAL A 223 5.77 -13.97 -14.09
CA VAL A 223 4.36 -14.40 -14.24
C VAL A 223 4.02 -15.48 -13.23
N PHE A 224 4.87 -16.51 -13.09
CA PHE A 224 4.67 -17.58 -12.11
C PHE A 224 4.72 -17.06 -10.67
N GLY A 225 5.59 -16.10 -10.36
CA GLY A 225 5.65 -15.46 -9.06
C GLY A 225 4.39 -14.66 -8.72
N LEU A 226 3.87 -13.90 -9.69
CA LEU A 226 2.63 -13.14 -9.52
C LEU A 226 1.39 -14.04 -9.40
N THR A 227 1.27 -15.10 -10.20
CA THR A 227 0.12 -16.00 -10.14
C THR A 227 0.23 -16.99 -8.97
N GLY A 228 1.42 -17.54 -8.72
CA GLY A 228 1.65 -18.56 -7.70
C GLY A 228 1.71 -18.03 -6.27
N HIS A 229 2.21 -16.81 -6.05
CA HIS A 229 2.25 -16.20 -4.71
C HIS A 229 1.07 -15.27 -4.41
N SER A 230 0.24 -14.98 -5.42
CA SER A 230 -0.98 -14.17 -5.30
C SER A 230 -0.76 -12.90 -4.43
N PRO A 231 0.13 -11.99 -4.85
CA PRO A 231 0.38 -10.75 -4.12
C PRO A 231 -0.91 -9.92 -4.08
N HIS A 232 -1.11 -9.22 -2.96
CA HIS A 232 -2.24 -8.28 -2.84
C HIS A 232 -1.94 -6.96 -3.55
N PHE A 233 -0.64 -6.66 -3.72
CA PHE A 233 -0.18 -5.39 -4.22
C PHE A 233 1.08 -5.55 -5.08
N VAL A 234 1.23 -4.70 -6.09
CA VAL A 234 2.43 -4.61 -6.90
C VAL A 234 3.11 -3.26 -6.69
N MET A 235 4.39 -3.28 -6.35
CA MET A 235 5.25 -2.11 -6.30
C MET A 235 6.18 -2.11 -7.52
N LEU A 236 5.94 -1.21 -8.46
CA LEU A 236 6.74 -1.06 -9.67
C LEU A 236 7.83 -0.01 -9.48
N VAL A 237 9.09 -0.45 -9.44
CA VAL A 237 10.25 0.42 -9.29
C VAL A 237 10.72 0.90 -10.66
N VAL A 238 10.88 2.22 -10.78
CA VAL A 238 11.28 2.94 -11.98
C VAL A 238 12.50 3.79 -11.68
N ASN A 239 13.43 3.90 -12.63
CA ASN A 239 14.58 4.78 -12.48
C ASN A 239 14.21 6.22 -12.88
N ALA A 240 14.54 7.21 -12.04
CA ALA A 240 14.29 8.63 -12.31
C ALA A 240 14.94 9.13 -13.62
N SER A 241 16.08 8.56 -14.02
CA SER A 241 16.80 8.97 -15.24
C SER A 241 16.25 8.36 -16.52
N GLY A 242 15.81 7.11 -16.47
CA GLY A 242 15.42 6.32 -17.64
C GLY A 242 13.91 6.16 -17.85
N GLY A 243 13.10 6.45 -16.82
CA GLY A 243 11.66 6.21 -16.87
C GLY A 243 11.30 4.75 -17.12
N LEU A 244 10.12 4.52 -17.71
CA LEU A 244 9.58 3.18 -17.95
C LEU A 244 9.94 2.68 -19.35
N THR A 245 11.05 1.96 -19.46
CA THR A 245 11.56 1.40 -20.73
C THR A 245 11.53 -0.13 -20.78
N GLY A 246 11.24 -0.69 -21.96
CA GLY A 246 11.29 -2.14 -22.25
C GLY A 246 10.51 -2.97 -21.24
N THR A 247 11.23 -3.79 -20.47
CA THR A 247 10.68 -4.70 -19.46
C THR A 247 9.85 -4.02 -18.38
N GLY A 248 10.13 -2.75 -18.07
CA GLY A 248 9.29 -2.00 -17.12
C GLY A 248 7.85 -1.85 -17.61
N ARG A 249 7.66 -1.64 -18.93
CA ARG A 249 6.33 -1.55 -19.54
C ARG A 249 5.64 -2.90 -19.55
N ASP A 250 6.36 -3.97 -19.86
CA ASP A 250 5.80 -5.33 -19.85
C ASP A 250 5.33 -5.71 -18.44
N HIS A 251 6.10 -5.37 -17.40
CA HIS A 251 5.69 -5.59 -16.01
C HIS A 251 4.48 -4.75 -15.60
N LEU A 252 4.38 -3.50 -16.07
CA LEU A 252 3.20 -2.66 -15.86
C LEU A 252 1.96 -3.30 -16.51
N LEU A 253 2.07 -3.71 -17.77
CA LEU A 253 0.99 -4.37 -18.51
C LEU A 253 0.58 -5.68 -17.84
N LEU A 254 1.53 -6.45 -17.33
CA LEU A 254 1.26 -7.69 -16.61
C LEU A 254 0.49 -7.43 -15.31
N ALA A 255 0.88 -6.42 -14.52
CA ALA A 255 0.17 -6.05 -13.30
C ALA A 255 -1.28 -5.61 -13.59
N LEU A 256 -1.47 -4.83 -14.66
CA LEU A 256 -2.79 -4.39 -15.11
C LEU A 256 -3.64 -5.55 -15.64
N ALA A 257 -3.06 -6.47 -16.41
CA ALA A 257 -3.74 -7.65 -16.94
C ALA A 257 -4.21 -8.61 -15.83
N LEU A 258 -3.42 -8.73 -14.76
CA LEU A 258 -3.79 -9.52 -13.57
C LEU A 258 -4.75 -8.80 -12.63
N GLN A 259 -5.12 -7.54 -12.94
CA GLN A 259 -5.99 -6.68 -12.12
C GLN A 259 -5.49 -6.51 -10.68
N VAL A 260 -4.17 -6.51 -10.47
CA VAL A 260 -3.59 -6.29 -9.15
C VAL A 260 -3.34 -4.79 -8.93
N PRO A 261 -3.71 -4.22 -7.77
CA PRO A 261 -3.42 -2.82 -7.46
C PRO A 261 -1.92 -2.51 -7.51
N LEU A 262 -1.58 -1.30 -7.95
CA LEU A 262 -0.23 -0.88 -8.32
C LEU A 262 0.18 0.40 -7.60
N ALA A 263 1.41 0.45 -7.07
CA ALA A 263 2.14 1.69 -6.77
C ALA A 263 3.37 1.78 -7.65
N ILE A 264 3.78 3.00 -7.98
CA ILE A 264 5.03 3.27 -8.67
C ILE A 264 6.00 3.93 -7.69
N VAL A 265 7.23 3.43 -7.65
CA VAL A 265 8.33 4.01 -6.88
C VAL A 265 9.41 4.45 -7.85
N VAL A 266 9.58 5.76 -8.00
CA VAL A 266 10.65 6.37 -8.80
C VAL A 266 11.88 6.51 -7.93
N ASN A 267 12.87 5.64 -8.14
CA ASN A 267 14.12 5.59 -7.37
C ASN A 267 15.24 6.40 -8.05
N LYS A 268 16.31 6.69 -7.30
CA LYS A 268 17.53 7.40 -7.74
C LYS A 268 17.30 8.87 -8.08
N VAL A 269 16.37 9.51 -7.38
CA VAL A 269 16.09 10.95 -7.57
C VAL A 269 17.30 11.84 -7.27
N ASP A 270 18.23 11.37 -6.44
CA ASP A 270 19.52 12.00 -6.13
C ASP A 270 20.47 12.13 -7.33
N THR A 271 20.32 11.24 -8.32
CA THR A 271 21.23 11.21 -9.49
C THR A 271 20.81 12.14 -10.62
N VAL A 272 19.60 12.70 -10.56
CA VAL A 272 19.00 13.46 -11.67
C VAL A 272 18.64 14.89 -11.28
N GLY A 273 18.79 15.81 -12.23
CA GLY A 273 18.27 17.17 -12.10
C GLY A 273 16.74 17.22 -12.21
N SER A 274 16.14 18.28 -11.65
CA SER A 274 14.69 18.51 -11.64
C SER A 274 14.05 18.48 -13.04
N ALA A 275 14.76 18.99 -14.05
CA ALA A 275 14.28 18.99 -15.44
C ALA A 275 14.12 17.57 -16.02
N THR A 276 15.01 16.64 -15.67
CA THR A 276 14.93 15.25 -16.12
C THR A 276 13.83 14.51 -15.36
N LEU A 277 13.75 14.74 -14.04
CA LEU A 277 12.69 14.14 -13.21
C LEU A 277 11.29 14.54 -13.70
N ALA A 278 11.08 15.82 -13.99
CA ALA A 278 9.80 16.32 -14.53
C ALA A 278 9.43 15.68 -15.86
N LYS A 279 10.41 15.44 -16.75
CA LYS A 279 10.19 14.71 -18.01
C LYS A 279 9.77 13.27 -17.75
N THR A 280 10.43 12.58 -16.84
CA THR A 280 10.11 11.19 -16.47
C THR A 280 8.70 11.08 -15.86
N LEU A 281 8.33 12.00 -14.96
CA LEU A 281 6.99 12.05 -14.38
C LEU A 281 5.93 12.35 -15.43
N ALA A 282 6.17 13.31 -16.33
CA ALA A 282 5.25 13.60 -17.43
C ALA A 282 5.03 12.37 -18.35
N GLN A 283 6.11 11.62 -18.64
CA GLN A 283 6.00 10.37 -19.40
C GLN A 283 5.19 9.31 -18.65
N LEU A 284 5.46 9.10 -17.36
CA LEU A 284 4.69 8.15 -16.53
C LEU A 284 3.22 8.54 -16.46
N HIS A 285 2.91 9.81 -16.28
CA HIS A 285 1.55 10.34 -16.24
C HIS A 285 0.82 10.13 -17.56
N SER A 286 1.48 10.39 -18.68
CA SER A 286 0.91 10.14 -20.01
C SER A 286 0.63 8.66 -20.26
N LEU A 287 1.50 7.76 -19.76
CA LEU A 287 1.30 6.32 -19.91
C LEU A 287 0.14 5.81 -19.07
N LEU A 288 0.03 6.26 -17.82
CA LEU A 288 -1.04 5.86 -16.90
C LEU A 288 -2.41 6.43 -17.30
N LYS A 289 -2.46 7.68 -17.78
CA LYS A 289 -3.69 8.29 -18.31
C LYS A 289 -4.06 7.78 -19.70
N GLY A 290 -3.13 7.11 -20.38
CA GLY A 290 -3.33 6.58 -21.73
C GLY A 290 -4.46 5.54 -21.81
N PRO A 291 -4.96 5.26 -23.02
CA PRO A 291 -6.16 4.44 -23.25
C PRO A 291 -6.05 3.00 -22.74
N GLY A 292 -4.83 2.48 -22.58
CA GLY A 292 -4.57 1.13 -22.08
C GLY A 292 -4.60 0.98 -20.56
N CYS A 293 -4.36 2.06 -19.80
CA CYS A 293 -4.26 1.99 -18.34
C CYS A 293 -5.47 2.63 -17.65
N LYS A 294 -5.93 3.80 -18.13
CA LYS A 294 -7.03 4.60 -17.54
C LYS A 294 -6.91 4.78 -16.02
N LYS A 295 -5.68 5.00 -15.55
CA LYS A 295 -5.37 5.22 -14.13
C LYS A 295 -5.07 6.69 -13.88
N LEU A 296 -5.46 7.18 -12.71
CA LEU A 296 -5.10 8.51 -12.24
C LEU A 296 -3.79 8.43 -11.44
N PRO A 297 -2.67 8.97 -11.94
CA PRO A 297 -1.46 9.08 -11.13
C PRO A 297 -1.67 10.08 -10.00
N LEU A 298 -1.28 9.71 -8.78
CA LEU A 298 -1.25 10.58 -7.61
C LEU A 298 0.20 10.68 -7.11
N GLU A 299 0.82 11.85 -7.28
CA GLU A 299 2.15 12.09 -6.72
C GLU A 299 2.05 12.22 -5.19
N VAL A 300 2.85 11.45 -4.46
CA VAL A 300 2.84 11.45 -3.00
C VAL A 300 3.97 12.35 -2.49
N LEU A 301 3.60 13.53 -1.98
CA LEU A 301 4.55 14.54 -1.50
C LEU A 301 4.50 14.69 0.02
N SER A 302 3.34 14.42 0.62
CA SER A 302 3.10 14.51 2.06
C SER A 302 2.64 13.19 2.66
N GLU A 303 2.65 13.09 3.99
CA GLU A 303 2.09 11.94 4.70
C GLU A 303 0.58 11.81 4.47
N ASP A 304 -0.13 12.93 4.34
CA ASP A 304 -1.56 12.95 4.04
C ASP A 304 -1.87 12.37 2.64
N ASP A 305 -1.00 12.65 1.66
CA ASP A 305 -1.09 12.05 0.33
C ASP A 305 -0.84 10.53 0.40
N ALA A 306 0.09 10.08 1.24
CA ALA A 306 0.40 8.66 1.42
C ALA A 306 -0.78 7.89 2.04
N LEU A 307 -1.46 8.50 3.02
CA LEU A 307 -2.68 7.95 3.63
C LEU A 307 -3.83 7.88 2.62
N THR A 308 -4.06 8.98 1.89
CA THR A 308 -5.11 9.07 0.86
C THR A 308 -4.85 8.08 -0.29
N ALA A 309 -3.59 7.92 -0.67
CA ALA A 309 -3.15 6.91 -1.63
C ALA A 309 -3.48 5.50 -1.14
N ALA A 310 -3.15 5.15 0.10
CA ALA A 310 -3.41 3.82 0.66
C ALA A 310 -4.90 3.47 0.67
N ALA A 311 -5.77 4.44 0.96
CA ALA A 311 -7.22 4.25 0.92
C ALA A 311 -7.74 4.00 -0.51
N ARG A 312 -7.32 4.83 -1.48
CA ARG A 312 -7.81 4.78 -2.87
C ARG A 312 -7.18 3.70 -3.73
N VAL A 313 -6.05 3.14 -3.32
CA VAL A 313 -5.34 2.16 -4.16
C VAL A 313 -6.15 0.88 -4.38
N ARG A 314 -7.06 0.53 -3.46
CA ARG A 314 -7.96 -0.62 -3.57
C ARG A 314 -9.03 -0.44 -4.64
N GLU A 315 -9.53 0.78 -4.83
CA GLU A 315 -10.48 1.10 -5.90
C GLU A 315 -9.86 0.88 -7.28
N GLY A 316 -8.52 0.83 -7.34
CA GLY A 316 -7.75 0.59 -8.55
C GLY A 316 -7.81 1.75 -9.53
N SER A 317 -8.54 2.82 -9.28
CA SER A 317 -8.62 4.01 -10.13
C SER A 317 -7.35 4.87 -10.01
N VAL A 318 -6.76 4.92 -8.82
CA VAL A 318 -5.59 5.75 -8.48
C VAL A 318 -4.32 4.89 -8.39
N VAL A 319 -3.22 5.40 -8.95
CA VAL A 319 -1.88 4.80 -8.84
C VAL A 319 -0.96 5.80 -8.14
N PRO A 320 -0.54 5.54 -6.89
CA PRO A 320 0.37 6.43 -6.19
C PRO A 320 1.79 6.34 -6.76
N VAL A 321 2.43 7.51 -6.87
CA VAL A 321 3.78 7.69 -7.38
C VAL A 321 4.64 8.26 -6.27
N PHE A 322 5.60 7.46 -5.78
CA PHE A 322 6.55 7.85 -4.74
C PHE A 322 7.88 8.23 -5.36
N LEU A 323 8.44 9.36 -4.95
CA LEU A 323 9.79 9.77 -5.29
C LEU A 323 10.73 9.34 -4.16
N VAL A 324 11.71 8.49 -4.45
CA VAL A 324 12.58 7.89 -3.42
C VAL A 324 14.05 8.00 -3.79
N SER A 325 14.89 8.30 -2.79
CA SER A 325 16.34 8.09 -2.86
C SER A 325 16.76 7.08 -1.79
N CYS A 326 17.30 5.94 -2.22
CA CYS A 326 17.92 4.97 -1.31
C CYS A 326 19.25 5.47 -0.70
N VAL A 327 19.87 6.50 -1.28
CA VAL A 327 21.17 7.02 -0.84
C VAL A 327 20.97 8.14 0.18
N HIS A 328 20.10 9.11 -0.12
CA HIS A 328 19.82 10.24 0.79
C HIS A 328 18.70 9.92 1.80
N GLY A 329 17.87 8.93 1.52
CA GLY A 329 16.71 8.58 2.34
C GLY A 329 15.43 9.37 2.02
N ASP A 330 15.47 10.23 1.00
CA ASP A 330 14.32 11.02 0.56
C ASP A 330 13.13 10.11 0.22
N GLY A 331 11.94 10.47 0.70
CA GLY A 331 10.68 9.78 0.39
C GLY A 331 10.48 8.39 1.02
N LEU A 332 11.50 7.78 1.65
CA LEU A 332 11.36 6.48 2.32
C LEU A 332 10.33 6.52 3.44
N ARG A 333 10.25 7.62 4.19
CA ARG A 333 9.25 7.82 5.24
C ARG A 333 7.82 7.73 4.68
N LEU A 334 7.56 8.37 3.55
CA LEU A 334 6.24 8.33 2.89
C LEU A 334 5.88 6.91 2.44
N LEU A 335 6.87 6.17 1.94
CA LEU A 335 6.69 4.77 1.56
C LEU A 335 6.38 3.88 2.78
N TYR A 336 7.07 4.08 3.92
CA TYR A 336 6.75 3.38 5.17
C TYR A 336 5.33 3.71 5.67
N THR A 337 4.92 4.98 5.63
CA THR A 337 3.57 5.40 6.03
C THR A 337 2.50 4.74 5.14
N PHE A 338 2.71 4.76 3.81
CA PHE A 338 1.82 4.10 2.86
C PHE A 338 1.72 2.59 3.13
N LEU A 339 2.86 1.92 3.31
CA LEU A 339 2.93 0.48 3.58
C LEU A 339 2.25 0.10 4.91
N ASN A 340 2.41 0.90 5.95
CA ASN A 340 1.75 0.67 7.25
C ASN A 340 0.22 0.74 7.15
N VAL A 341 -0.33 1.65 6.34
CA VAL A 341 -1.78 1.87 6.21
C VAL A 341 -2.40 1.04 5.08
N LEU A 342 -1.58 0.46 4.20
CA LEU A 342 -2.04 -0.39 3.11
C LEU A 342 -2.97 -1.48 3.65
N PRO A 343 -4.24 -1.54 3.24
CA PRO A 343 -5.18 -2.38 3.94
C PRO A 343 -4.94 -3.85 3.56
N PRO A 344 -5.17 -4.81 4.47
CA PRO A 344 -5.06 -6.22 4.14
C PRO A 344 -5.99 -6.55 2.96
N GLY A 345 -5.44 -7.18 1.93
CA GLY A 345 -6.23 -7.69 0.81
C GLY A 345 -7.05 -8.92 1.25
N HIS A 346 -7.98 -9.39 0.41
CA HIS A 346 -8.65 -10.67 0.62
C HIS A 346 -7.58 -11.75 0.89
N GLY A 347 -7.56 -12.25 2.12
CA GLY A 347 -6.55 -13.22 2.53
C GLY A 347 -6.66 -14.51 1.69
N PRO A 348 -5.61 -15.35 1.69
CA PRO A 348 -5.68 -16.66 1.05
C PRO A 348 -6.87 -17.49 1.54
N LYS A 349 -7.33 -17.31 2.80
CA LYS A 349 -8.49 -18.00 3.36
C LYS A 349 -9.84 -17.55 2.79
N GLU A 350 -9.98 -16.28 2.42
CA GLU A 350 -11.19 -15.72 1.83
C GLU A 350 -11.22 -15.98 0.32
N ARG A 351 -10.05 -15.96 -0.33
CA ARG A 351 -9.86 -16.50 -1.69
C ARG A 351 -10.04 -18.00 -1.77
N ASP A 352 -9.59 -18.78 -0.79
CA ASP A 352 -9.88 -20.21 -0.65
C ASP A 352 -11.36 -20.45 -0.37
N GLY A 353 -12.02 -19.56 0.39
CA GLY A 353 -13.46 -19.53 0.57
C GLY A 353 -14.20 -19.27 -0.73
N LEU A 354 -13.74 -18.30 -1.52
CA LEU A 354 -14.20 -18.00 -2.89
C LEU A 354 -13.89 -19.13 -3.88
N MET A 355 -12.77 -19.85 -3.70
CA MET A 355 -12.42 -21.06 -4.46
C MET A 355 -13.22 -22.28 -4.00
N ARG A 356 -13.75 -22.30 -2.77
CA ARG A 356 -14.66 -23.36 -2.28
C ARG A 356 -16.11 -23.16 -2.73
N LEU A 357 -16.46 -22.01 -3.33
CA LEU A 357 -17.73 -21.82 -4.03
C LEU A 357 -17.74 -22.63 -5.34
N ALA A 358 -18.95 -22.99 -5.78
CA ALA A 358 -19.19 -23.99 -6.82
C ALA A 358 -18.32 -23.81 -8.10
N PRO A 359 -17.92 -24.93 -8.75
CA PRO A 359 -16.91 -24.95 -9.83
C PRO A 359 -17.26 -24.15 -11.10
N GLU A 360 -18.48 -23.63 -11.21
CA GLU A 360 -18.91 -22.76 -12.31
C GLU A 360 -18.19 -21.39 -12.31
N PHE A 361 -17.63 -20.94 -11.17
CA PHE A 361 -16.87 -19.68 -11.08
C PHE A 361 -15.34 -19.86 -11.19
N GLN A 362 -14.81 -21.07 -10.95
CA GLN A 362 -13.36 -21.32 -11.01
C GLN A 362 -12.81 -21.23 -12.45
N ALA A 363 -13.60 -21.63 -13.43
CA ALA A 363 -13.19 -21.64 -14.84
C ALA A 363 -13.15 -20.25 -15.50
N ARG A 364 -13.65 -19.19 -14.85
CA ARG A 364 -13.53 -17.82 -15.39
C ARG A 364 -12.32 -17.10 -14.84
N THR A 365 -12.04 -17.15 -13.54
CA THR A 365 -10.97 -16.33 -12.94
C THR A 365 -9.59 -16.96 -13.15
N ALA A 366 -9.44 -18.27 -12.92
CA ALA A 366 -8.17 -18.96 -13.12
C ALA A 366 -7.86 -19.13 -14.61
N LEU A 367 -8.86 -19.48 -15.43
CA LEU A 367 -8.67 -19.64 -16.87
C LEU A 367 -8.43 -18.30 -17.56
N CYS A 368 -9.02 -17.18 -17.11
CA CYS A 368 -8.74 -15.85 -17.67
C CYS A 368 -7.34 -15.35 -17.29
N GLN A 369 -6.87 -15.60 -16.06
CA GLN A 369 -5.48 -15.30 -15.66
C GLN A 369 -4.46 -16.20 -16.38
N TYR A 370 -4.76 -17.49 -16.56
CA TYR A 370 -3.89 -18.44 -17.25
C TYR A 370 -3.89 -18.25 -18.78
N THR A 371 -5.03 -17.92 -19.39
CA THR A 371 -5.10 -17.60 -20.83
C THR A 371 -4.54 -16.23 -21.17
N ALA A 372 -4.67 -15.22 -20.30
CA ALA A 372 -4.00 -13.93 -20.47
C ALA A 372 -2.48 -14.08 -20.36
N ALA A 373 -2.00 -14.88 -19.40
CA ALA A 373 -0.58 -15.20 -19.26
C ALA A 373 -0.03 -15.97 -20.48
N ASN A 374 -0.74 -16.99 -20.99
CA ASN A 374 -0.28 -17.75 -22.16
C ASN A 374 -0.33 -16.92 -23.45
N LYS A 375 -1.35 -16.10 -23.67
CA LYS A 375 -1.41 -15.19 -24.84
C LYS A 375 -0.25 -14.17 -24.86
N LEU A 376 0.25 -13.76 -23.69
CA LEU A 376 1.42 -12.88 -23.58
C LEU A 376 2.75 -13.63 -23.78
N ILE A 377 2.80 -14.93 -23.49
CA ILE A 377 3.99 -15.77 -23.67
C ILE A 377 4.15 -16.24 -25.12
N ASP A 378 3.05 -16.42 -25.86
CA ASP A 378 3.06 -17.01 -27.22
C ASP A 378 3.24 -16.01 -28.37
N GLY A 379 3.31 -14.70 -28.12
CA GLY A 379 3.84 -13.74 -29.08
C GLY A 379 3.18 -13.75 -30.47
N GLU A 380 1.87 -13.90 -30.58
CA GLU A 380 1.18 -13.67 -31.86
C GLU A 380 1.08 -12.17 -32.14
N SER A 381 1.88 -11.72 -33.10
CA SER A 381 1.79 -10.41 -33.71
C SER A 381 0.44 -10.22 -34.38
N CYS A 382 -0.47 -9.43 -33.78
CA CYS A 382 -1.60 -8.88 -34.51
C CYS A 382 -1.15 -7.62 -35.29
N TYR A 383 -0.41 -7.83 -36.38
CA TYR A 383 -0.52 -6.98 -37.57
C TYR A 383 -1.27 -7.80 -38.61
N GLY A 384 -2.50 -7.37 -38.91
CA GLY A 384 -3.43 -7.99 -39.84
C GLY A 384 -4.76 -7.27 -39.78
#